data_AF-A0A7S1WW43-F1
#
_entry.id   AF-A0A7S1WW43-F1
#
_cell.length_a   1.000
_cell.length_b   1.000
_cell.length_c   1.000
_cell.angle_alpha   90.00
_cell.angle_beta   90.00
_cell.angle_gamma   90.00
#
_symmetry.space_group_name_H-M   'P 1'
#
loop_
_entity.id
_entity.type
_entity.pdbx_description
1 polymer ?
#
loop_
_entity_poly.entity_id
_entity_poly.type
_entity_poly.pdbx_seq_one_letter_code
_entity_poly.pdbx_strand_id
1 'polypeptide(L)'
;NGETVSQADYHKRLEGINILSKARNFLVFQGDVEATASRQGKDLTAFFEQISGSEAFRQEYERLAAEKSQKEDNARFLFTKKRNAINEKKRVSQQKEEAERYQALAAEHRQLQAEFYLFRFHCLACREEEIARSQAEAEAERREVQAE
;
A
#
# COMPACT_ATOMS: atom_id res chain seq x y z
N ASN A 1 2.00 68.13 -21.47
CA ASN A 1 2.54 67.15 -22.44
C ASN A 1 1.66 66.92 -23.66
N GLY A 2 0.35 67.23 -23.69
CA GLY A 2 -0.44 67.32 -24.93
C GLY A 2 -0.64 66.03 -25.76
N GLU A 3 0.15 65.00 -25.49
CA GLU A 3 0.12 63.70 -26.16
C GLU A 3 -0.97 62.79 -25.60
N THR A 4 -1.60 62.04 -26.48
CA THR A 4 -2.62 61.07 -26.11
C THR A 4 -1.94 59.75 -25.77
N VAL A 5 -2.14 59.24 -24.57
CA VAL A 5 -1.56 57.97 -24.10
C VAL A 5 -2.65 56.96 -23.78
N SER A 6 -2.32 55.68 -23.94
CA SER A 6 -3.23 54.61 -23.54
C SER A 6 -3.42 54.59 -22.02
N GLN A 7 -4.58 54.15 -21.56
CA GLN A 7 -4.86 54.03 -20.13
C GLN A 7 -3.87 53.08 -19.43
N ALA A 8 -3.45 52.02 -20.11
CA ALA A 8 -2.49 51.04 -19.58
C ALA A 8 -1.10 51.67 -19.37
N ASP A 9 -0.60 52.43 -20.33
CA ASP A 9 0.70 53.10 -20.24
C ASP A 9 0.68 54.20 -19.16
N TYR A 10 -0.43 54.92 -19.05
CA TYR A 10 -0.64 55.91 -18.01
C TYR A 10 -0.63 55.27 -16.61
N HIS A 11 -1.37 54.17 -16.41
CA HIS A 11 -1.36 53.43 -15.14
C HIS A 11 0.02 52.89 -14.80
N LYS A 12 0.75 52.34 -15.78
CA LYS A 12 2.12 51.83 -15.57
C LYS A 12 3.08 52.94 -15.13
N ARG A 13 2.91 54.17 -15.66
CA ARG A 13 3.69 55.33 -15.24
C ARG A 13 3.35 55.78 -13.82
N LEU A 14 2.08 55.69 -13.41
CA LEU A 14 1.62 55.96 -12.04
C LEU A 14 2.13 54.91 -11.05
N GLU A 15 2.09 53.63 -11.42
CA GLU A 15 2.67 52.53 -10.63
C GLU A 15 4.17 52.76 -10.39
N GLY A 16 4.91 53.25 -11.40
CA GLY A 16 6.33 53.58 -11.28
C GLY A 16 6.67 54.71 -10.30
N ILE A 17 5.68 55.51 -9.89
CA ILE A 17 5.81 56.54 -8.84
C ILE A 17 5.05 56.17 -7.55
N ASN A 18 4.75 54.88 -7.36
CA ASN A 18 4.02 54.31 -6.22
C ASN A 18 2.57 54.81 -6.06
N ILE A 19 1.92 55.25 -7.14
CA ILE A 19 0.50 55.59 -7.16
C ILE A 19 -0.26 54.38 -7.75
N LEU A 20 -0.84 53.57 -6.86
CA LEU A 20 -1.55 52.36 -7.22
C LEU A 20 -3.05 52.65 -7.36
N SER A 21 -3.50 52.92 -8.59
CA SER A 21 -4.90 53.26 -8.87
C SER A 21 -5.89 52.16 -8.51
N LYS A 22 -5.51 50.88 -8.67
CA LYS A 22 -6.34 49.71 -8.31
C LYS A 22 -6.47 49.53 -6.80
N ALA A 23 -5.39 49.75 -6.07
CA ALA A 23 -5.36 49.61 -4.61
C ALA A 23 -5.84 50.87 -3.86
N ARG A 24 -6.09 51.98 -4.58
CA ARG A 24 -6.51 53.28 -4.02
C ARG A 24 -5.64 53.73 -2.84
N ASN A 25 -4.32 53.57 -2.98
CA ASN A 25 -3.37 53.84 -1.88
C ASN A 25 -3.18 55.33 -1.54
N PHE A 26 -3.69 56.25 -2.36
CA PHE A 26 -3.38 57.68 -2.31
C PHE A 26 -4.61 58.59 -2.10
N LEU A 27 -5.81 58.03 -2.10
CA LEU A 27 -7.06 58.77 -1.90
C LEU A 27 -7.73 58.28 -0.62
N VAL A 28 -8.11 59.21 0.25
CA VAL A 28 -8.85 58.94 1.47
C VAL A 28 -10.14 59.75 1.42
N PHE A 29 -11.27 59.06 1.38
CA PHE A 29 -12.58 59.67 1.52
C PHE A 29 -13.00 59.74 2.99
N GLN A 30 -13.93 60.64 3.30
CA GLN A 30 -14.50 60.73 4.64
C GLN A 30 -15.21 59.40 4.99
N GLY A 31 -14.73 58.72 6.03
CA GLY A 31 -15.20 57.39 6.43
C GLY A 31 -14.27 56.22 6.04
N ASP A 32 -13.28 56.42 5.17
CA ASP A 32 -12.34 55.34 4.77
C ASP A 32 -11.44 54.87 5.92
N VAL A 33 -11.14 55.75 6.88
CA VAL A 33 -10.35 55.42 8.07
C VAL A 33 -11.14 54.49 9.00
N GLU A 34 -12.43 54.76 9.21
CA GLU A 34 -13.32 53.90 9.99
C GLU A 34 -13.55 52.56 9.29
N ALA A 35 -13.78 52.59 7.96
CA ALA A 35 -13.95 51.40 7.14
C ALA A 35 -12.70 50.51 7.18
N THR A 36 -11.50 51.09 7.06
CA THR A 36 -10.22 50.35 7.14
C THR A 36 -9.98 49.78 8.53
N ALA A 37 -10.29 50.53 9.59
CA ALA A 37 -10.20 50.06 10.97
C ALA A 37 -11.21 48.93 11.29
N SER A 38 -12.35 48.89 10.60
CA SER A 38 -13.39 47.87 10.78
C SER A 38 -13.16 46.55 10.02
N ARG A 39 -12.16 46.49 9.13
CA ARG A 39 -11.89 45.28 8.33
C ARG A 39 -11.44 44.13 9.23
N GLN A 40 -12.02 42.95 9.02
CA GLN A 40 -11.65 41.73 9.74
C GLN A 40 -10.61 40.92 8.96
N GLY A 41 -9.86 40.07 9.68
CA GLY A 41 -8.59 39.48 9.26
C GLY A 41 -8.47 39.06 7.79
N LYS A 42 -9.43 38.31 7.23
CA LYS A 42 -9.38 37.86 5.83
C LYS A 42 -9.44 39.01 4.83
N ASP A 43 -10.29 40.01 5.07
CA ASP A 43 -10.43 41.17 4.20
C ASP A 43 -9.24 42.12 4.33
N LEU A 44 -8.64 42.18 5.52
CA LEU A 44 -7.40 42.91 5.74
C LEU A 44 -6.22 42.25 5.00
N THR A 45 -6.12 40.92 5.04
CA THR A 45 -5.11 40.18 4.27
C THR A 45 -5.33 40.38 2.78
N ALA A 46 -6.54 40.26 2.26
CA ALA A 46 -6.82 40.50 0.85
C ALA A 46 -6.45 41.91 0.41
N PHE A 47 -6.72 42.92 1.24
CA PHE A 47 -6.31 44.30 0.98
C PHE A 47 -4.79 44.47 0.96
N PHE A 48 -4.10 43.84 1.91
CA PHE A 48 -2.64 43.85 1.95
C PHE A 48 -2.03 43.21 0.70
N GLU A 49 -2.56 42.06 0.28
CA GLU A 49 -2.15 41.34 -0.95
C GLU A 49 -2.40 42.15 -2.23
N GLN A 50 -3.44 43.00 -2.22
CA GLN A 50 -3.73 43.92 -3.32
C GLN A 50 -2.73 45.09 -3.35
N ILE A 51 -2.33 45.61 -2.18
CA ILE A 51 -1.32 46.69 -2.08
C ILE A 51 0.07 46.19 -2.46
N SER A 52 0.45 44.98 -2.03
CA SER A 52 1.74 44.36 -2.38
C SER A 52 1.80 43.90 -3.84
N GLY A 53 0.66 43.80 -4.53
CA GLY A 53 0.56 43.28 -5.89
C GLY A 53 0.68 41.76 -6.00
N SER A 54 0.74 41.04 -4.87
CA SER A 54 0.81 39.59 -4.85
C SER A 54 -0.49 38.90 -5.25
N GLU A 55 -1.60 39.65 -5.28
CA GLU A 55 -2.88 39.19 -5.82
C GLU A 55 -2.77 38.60 -7.24
N ALA A 56 -1.85 39.11 -8.08
CA ALA A 56 -1.63 38.60 -9.44
C ALA A 56 -1.10 37.16 -9.46
N PHE A 57 -0.36 36.74 -8.43
CA PHE A 57 0.23 35.40 -8.34
C PHE A 57 -0.72 34.38 -7.71
N ARG A 58 -1.83 34.82 -7.11
CA ARG A 58 -2.79 33.92 -6.43
C ARG A 58 -3.30 32.81 -7.34
N GLN A 59 -3.72 33.15 -8.57
CA GLN A 59 -4.24 32.15 -9.51
C GLN A 59 -3.19 31.10 -9.88
N GLU A 60 -1.96 31.53 -10.15
CA GLU A 60 -0.88 30.61 -10.48
C GLU A 60 -0.48 29.76 -9.27
N TYR A 61 -0.45 30.34 -8.08
CA TYR A 61 -0.21 29.64 -6.83
C TYR A 61 -1.27 28.55 -6.57
N GLU A 62 -2.56 28.90 -6.67
CA GLU A 62 -3.66 27.94 -6.48
C GLU A 62 -3.61 26.80 -7.50
N ARG A 63 -3.29 27.11 -8.77
CA ARG A 63 -3.10 26.10 -9.82
C ARG A 63 -1.95 25.16 -9.48
N LEU A 64 -0.78 25.70 -9.11
CA LEU A 64 0.40 24.90 -8.78
C LEU A 64 0.21 24.10 -7.49
N ALA A 65 -0.51 24.65 -6.51
CA ALA A 65 -0.84 23.95 -5.27
C ALA A 65 -1.77 22.76 -5.54
N ALA A 66 -2.78 22.94 -6.39
CA ALA A 66 -3.67 21.86 -6.81
C ALA A 66 -2.92 20.77 -7.59
N GLU A 67 -2.05 21.16 -8.53
CA GLU A 67 -1.22 20.21 -9.27
C GLU A 67 -0.28 19.44 -8.34
N LYS A 68 0.40 20.14 -7.42
CA LYS A 68 1.26 19.52 -6.41
C LYS A 68 0.50 18.49 -5.58
N SER A 69 -0.67 18.85 -5.06
CA SER A 69 -1.51 17.92 -4.29
C SER A 69 -1.88 16.69 -5.11
N GLN A 70 -2.28 16.87 -6.36
CA GLN A 70 -2.63 15.75 -7.24
C GLN A 70 -1.43 14.82 -7.50
N LYS A 71 -0.23 15.37 -7.71
CA LYS A 71 0.99 14.57 -7.89
C LYS A 71 1.38 13.83 -6.61
N GLU A 72 1.25 14.47 -5.45
CA GLU A 72 1.51 13.85 -4.16
C GLU A 72 0.55 12.69 -3.87
N ASP A 73 -0.75 12.86 -4.15
CA ASP A 73 -1.74 11.81 -3.97
C ASP A 73 -1.49 10.62 -4.90
N ASN A 74 -1.16 10.89 -6.16
CA ASN A 74 -0.75 9.84 -7.11
C ASN A 74 0.50 9.09 -6.64
N ALA A 75 1.51 9.80 -6.13
CA ALA A 75 2.72 9.19 -5.61
C ALA A 75 2.43 8.31 -4.38
N ARG A 76 1.58 8.79 -3.46
CA ARG A 76 1.12 8.01 -2.29
C ARG A 76 0.37 6.76 -2.72
N PHE A 77 -0.53 6.87 -3.69
CA PHE A 77 -1.26 5.73 -4.24
C PHE A 77 -0.33 4.67 -4.85
N LEU A 78 0.61 5.10 -5.69
CA LEU A 78 1.58 4.21 -6.32
C LEU A 78 2.48 3.53 -5.28
N PHE A 79 2.90 4.26 -4.24
CA PHE A 79 3.68 3.71 -3.15
C PHE A 79 2.92 2.63 -2.38
N THR A 80 1.66 2.89 -2.01
CA THR A 80 0.80 1.89 -1.37
C THR A 80 0.58 0.67 -2.27
N LYS A 81 0.33 0.87 -3.57
CA LYS A 81 0.19 -0.23 -4.54
C LYS A 81 1.46 -1.07 -4.63
N LYS A 82 2.64 -0.43 -4.70
CA LYS A 82 3.94 -1.12 -4.70
C LYS A 82 4.14 -1.93 -3.43
N ARG A 83 3.85 -1.35 -2.26
CA ARG A 83 3.96 -2.04 -0.96
C ARG A 83 3.08 -3.27 -0.91
N ASN A 84 1.82 -3.14 -1.36
CA ASN A 84 0.88 -4.27 -1.40
C ASN A 84 1.37 -5.37 -2.34
N ALA A 85 1.89 -5.03 -3.52
CA ALA A 85 2.44 -6.01 -4.45
C ALA A 85 3.66 -6.76 -3.89
N ILE A 86 4.54 -6.07 -3.16
CA ILE A 86 5.71 -6.69 -2.50
C ILE A 86 5.24 -7.67 -1.41
N ASN A 87 4.29 -7.26 -0.58
CA ASN A 87 3.72 -8.12 0.47
C ASN A 87 3.04 -9.35 -0.14
N GLU A 88 2.29 -9.17 -1.22
CA GLU A 88 1.63 -10.27 -1.92
C GLU A 88 2.64 -11.25 -2.51
N LYS A 89 3.70 -10.74 -3.16
CA LYS A 89 4.79 -11.58 -3.67
C LYS A 89 5.44 -12.39 -2.54
N LYS A 90 5.68 -11.77 -1.38
CA LYS A 90 6.25 -12.46 -0.22
C LYS A 90 5.31 -13.56 0.30
N ARG A 91 4.01 -13.26 0.40
CA ARG A 91 2.98 -14.23 0.84
C ARG A 91 2.93 -15.44 -0.09
N VAL A 92 2.88 -15.20 -1.40
CA VAL A 92 2.85 -16.29 -2.40
C VAL A 92 4.14 -17.11 -2.37
N SER A 93 5.29 -16.47 -2.19
CA SER A 93 6.57 -17.19 -2.04
C SER A 93 6.59 -18.10 -0.82
N GLN A 94 6.05 -17.64 0.32
CA GLN A 94 5.96 -18.44 1.54
C GLN A 94 5.00 -19.62 1.38
N GLN A 95 3.83 -19.38 0.76
CA GLN A 95 2.87 -20.45 0.45
C GLN A 95 3.47 -21.51 -0.47
N LYS A 96 4.26 -21.10 -1.46
CA LYS A 96 4.96 -22.03 -2.35
C LYS A 96 5.97 -22.89 -1.57
N GLU A 97 6.79 -22.28 -0.72
CA GLU A 97 7.77 -22.99 0.09
C GLU A 97 7.10 -23.99 1.06
N GLU A 98 6.00 -23.58 1.69
CA GLU A 98 5.21 -24.46 2.57
C GLU A 98 4.60 -25.63 1.80
N ALA A 99 4.06 -25.40 0.60
CA ALA A 99 3.52 -26.46 -0.25
C ALA A 99 4.60 -27.45 -0.70
N GLU A 100 5.80 -26.97 -1.06
CA GLU A 100 6.94 -27.83 -1.42
C GLU A 100 7.39 -28.69 -0.22
N ARG A 101 7.49 -28.09 0.97
CA ARG A 101 7.80 -28.83 2.21
C ARG A 101 6.74 -29.88 2.54
N TYR A 102 5.46 -29.54 2.40
CA TYR A 102 4.36 -30.48 2.60
C TYR A 102 4.43 -31.66 1.63
N GLN A 103 4.69 -31.41 0.34
CA GLN A 103 4.83 -32.47 -0.65
C GLN A 103 5.98 -33.43 -0.35
N ALA A 104 7.13 -32.89 0.08
CA ALA A 104 8.27 -33.70 0.50
C ALA A 104 7.92 -34.58 1.71
N LEU A 105 7.34 -34.00 2.76
CA LEU A 105 6.95 -34.74 3.97
C LEU A 105 5.86 -35.78 3.68
N ALA A 106 4.91 -35.46 2.79
CA ALA A 106 3.87 -36.40 2.37
C ALA A 106 4.43 -37.55 1.52
N ALA A 107 5.54 -37.35 0.80
CA ALA A 107 6.23 -38.43 0.11
C ALA A 107 6.96 -39.35 1.11
N GLU A 108 7.68 -38.77 2.07
CA GLU A 108 8.37 -39.50 3.14
C GLU A 108 7.37 -40.30 3.99
N HIS A 109 6.25 -39.69 4.39
CA HIS A 109 5.20 -40.38 5.12
C HIS A 109 4.63 -41.56 4.34
N ARG A 110 4.40 -41.41 3.03
CA ARG A 110 3.92 -42.52 2.17
C ARG A 110 4.93 -43.66 2.10
N GLN A 111 6.22 -43.34 2.01
CA GLN A 111 7.27 -44.35 2.02
C GLN A 111 7.30 -45.10 3.36
N LEU A 112 7.32 -44.37 4.47
CA LEU A 112 7.37 -44.97 5.81
C LEU A 112 6.11 -45.80 6.10
N GLN A 113 4.95 -45.35 5.60
CA GLN A 113 3.71 -46.10 5.69
C GLN A 113 3.78 -47.41 4.89
N ALA A 114 4.36 -47.40 3.68
CA ALA A 114 4.56 -48.61 2.90
C ALA A 114 5.52 -49.57 3.62
N GLU A 115 6.64 -49.08 4.15
CA GLU A 115 7.60 -49.86 4.93
C GLU A 115 6.95 -50.50 6.17
N PHE A 116 6.15 -49.72 6.91
CA PHE A 116 5.41 -50.23 8.07
C PHE A 116 4.46 -51.37 7.70
N TYR A 117 3.67 -51.22 6.63
CA TYR A 117 2.75 -52.27 6.19
C TYR A 117 3.50 -53.51 5.67
N LEU A 118 4.59 -53.34 4.93
CA LEU A 118 5.45 -54.46 4.49
C LEU A 118 6.02 -55.22 5.69
N PHE A 119 6.54 -54.50 6.69
CA PHE A 119 7.03 -55.11 7.92
C PHE A 119 5.92 -55.88 8.64
N ARG A 120 4.71 -55.31 8.75
CA ARG A 120 3.56 -55.99 9.34
C ARG A 120 3.20 -57.26 8.57
N PHE A 121 3.18 -57.22 7.23
CA PHE A 121 2.92 -58.41 6.42
C PHE A 121 3.98 -59.49 6.64
N HIS A 122 5.26 -59.11 6.70
CA HIS A 122 6.35 -60.04 6.99
C HIS A 122 6.17 -60.71 8.37
N CYS A 123 5.86 -59.95 9.42
CA CYS A 123 5.60 -60.51 10.75
C CYS A 123 4.41 -61.47 10.76
N LEU A 124 3.34 -61.16 10.01
CA LEU A 124 2.19 -62.06 9.88
C LEU A 124 2.58 -63.36 9.16
N ALA A 125 3.34 -63.28 8.08
CA ALA A 125 3.83 -64.44 7.35
C ALA A 125 4.73 -65.35 8.22
N CYS A 126 5.68 -64.77 8.97
CA CYS A 126 6.50 -65.54 9.90
C CYS A 126 5.65 -66.25 10.96
N ARG A 127 4.62 -65.57 11.48
CA ARG A 127 3.71 -66.16 12.47
C ARG A 127 2.86 -67.28 11.88
N GLU A 128 2.42 -67.17 10.62
CA GLU A 128 1.73 -68.26 9.92
C GLU A 128 2.63 -69.48 9.76
N GLU A 129 3.90 -69.29 9.39
CA GLU A 129 4.87 -70.38 9.30
C GLU A 129 5.12 -71.05 10.67
N GLU A 130 5.24 -70.28 11.75
CA GLU A 130 5.39 -70.80 13.11
C GLU A 130 4.16 -71.63 13.53
N ILE A 131 2.95 -71.14 13.27
CA ILE A 131 1.70 -71.86 13.55
C ILE A 131 1.65 -73.16 12.74
N ALA A 132 1.99 -73.12 11.46
CA ALA A 132 1.99 -74.30 10.59
C ALA A 132 2.98 -75.37 11.08
N ARG A 133 4.18 -74.97 11.54
CA ARG A 133 5.16 -75.90 12.16
C ARG A 133 4.61 -76.52 13.44
N SER A 134 4.07 -75.71 14.34
CA SER A 134 3.47 -76.20 15.59
C SER A 134 2.29 -77.14 15.35
N GLN A 135 1.46 -76.87 14.33
CA GLN A 135 0.36 -77.75 13.93
C GLN A 135 0.88 -79.08 13.36
N ALA A 136 1.91 -79.05 12.51
CA ALA A 136 2.52 -80.26 11.96
C ALA A 136 3.15 -81.14 13.04
N GLU A 137 3.83 -80.54 14.02
CA GLU A 137 4.37 -81.23 15.19
C GLU A 137 3.24 -81.87 16.03
N ALA A 138 2.19 -81.10 16.35
CA ALA A 138 1.04 -81.62 17.10
C ALA A 138 0.28 -82.73 16.35
N GLU A 139 0.21 -82.69 15.02
CA GLU A 139 -0.36 -83.77 14.21
C GLU A 139 0.53 -85.02 14.20
N ALA A 140 1.85 -84.86 14.17
CA ALA A 140 2.79 -85.98 14.25
C ALA A 140 2.67 -86.69 15.60
N GLU A 141 2.67 -85.95 16.71
CA GLU A 141 2.46 -86.50 18.05
C GLU A 141 1.11 -87.23 18.17
N ARG A 142 0.03 -86.65 17.63
CA ARG A 142 -1.29 -87.32 17.62
C ARG A 142 -1.30 -88.62 16.84
N ARG A 143 -0.54 -88.72 15.74
CA ARG A 143 -0.42 -89.95 14.95
C ARG A 143 0.39 -91.01 15.67
N GLU A 144 1.43 -90.63 16.40
CA GLU A 144 2.21 -91.56 17.23
C GLU A 144 1.35 -92.13 18.38
N VAL A 145 0.59 -91.28 19.08
CA VAL A 145 -0.33 -91.71 20.15
C VAL A 145 -1.49 -92.57 19.63
N GLN A 146 -1.88 -92.46 18.36
CA GLN A 146 -2.89 -93.33 17.74
C GLN A 146 -2.33 -94.64 17.18
N ALA A 147 -1.00 -94.76 17.07
CA ALA A 147 -0.31 -95.95 16.57
C ALA A 147 0.18 -96.87 17.70
N GLU A 148 0.26 -96.38 18.94
CA GLU A 148 0.33 -97.16 20.18
C GLU A 148 -1.05 -97.65 20.63
#